data_AF-A0A6C0ANS1-F1
#
_entry.id   AF-A0A6C0ANS1-F1
#
_cell.length_a   1.000
_cell.length_b   1.000
_cell.length_c   1.000
_cell.angle_alpha   90.00
_cell.angle_beta   90.00
_cell.angle_gamma   90.00
#
_symmetry.space_group_name_H-M   'P 1'
#
loop_
_entity.id
_entity.type
_entity.pdbx_description
1 polymer ?
#
loop_
_entity_poly.entity_id
_entity_poly.type
_entity_poly.pdbx_seq_one_letter_code
_entity_poly.pdbx_strand_id
1 'polypeptide(L)'
;MKQCLTNLMKDPCRHEPVTDQMKDAFPHIKFLQRYHPGLDAFPLGLSEPLVAALPTRYSIQEWLSTDPSDSRFRTVRVADTTTDDVSNQEVNVFVKTVHLLDPIALLQNEYTMPAHPLLPLGTQSWKNTLLKLHTSSNQAYVDAVASYVLGRLREQNMTPHAALSYGSITGIADRYKFKITDEYESYRQCRWFWKGLKTKSATLEVKRDEEDVLSDPEYVDLVQEMFICPFDDLDGCVAEEEELCLEKVEAIEDSGSLHSFDFDLEEEESEKSDKSEESETSETSEGSDCSDESSDGTLFDVNLNMTNMPVIMICQEAQQGTMDDLMDEEELHGNVKGSGPWDLMWIAWTFQVVAALSFLQKHIAFTHNDLHTNNIVWRTTDQTHLYYRAHDGTTFKVPTYGRIFSLIDFGRAIFKIQDHLWISDDHWPDHDAGGQYNFGPFYDSDNPKVSPNPSFDLCRLAISMLEGLYDEHPDRKKGSNIILSQEGSWKVHETVSPLFNLLWSWTLNDDGETLFEDRHGNEKFPGFDLYIEIAHKVHDAVPKDQLRKPVFQSFRHKGKVGSDVTVYSI
;
A
#
# COMPACT_ATOMS: atom_id res chain seq x y z
N MET A 1 -22.80 15.88 -6.10
CA MET A 1 -21.47 15.65 -6.73
C MET A 1 -20.61 16.90 -6.80
N LYS A 2 -20.78 17.85 -7.75
CA LYS A 2 -20.00 19.12 -7.74
C LYS A 2 -20.07 19.85 -6.39
N GLN A 3 -21.26 19.92 -5.80
CA GLN A 3 -21.45 20.53 -4.48
C GLN A 3 -20.77 19.73 -3.35
N CYS A 4 -20.70 18.40 -3.43
CA CYS A 4 -19.98 17.57 -2.45
C CYS A 4 -18.47 17.81 -2.51
N LEU A 5 -17.87 17.78 -3.71
CA LEU A 5 -16.45 18.12 -3.92
C LEU A 5 -16.13 19.57 -3.55
N THR A 6 -17.10 20.46 -3.73
CA THR A 6 -16.98 21.86 -3.30
C THR A 6 -17.02 21.98 -1.77
N ASN A 7 -17.83 21.17 -1.10
CA ASN A 7 -17.96 21.18 0.37
C ASN A 7 -16.77 20.48 1.06
N LEU A 8 -16.17 19.46 0.44
CA LEU A 8 -15.02 18.72 0.98
C LEU A 8 -13.88 19.62 1.50
N MET A 9 -13.58 20.73 0.82
CA MET A 9 -12.56 21.71 1.22
C MET A 9 -13.14 22.99 1.86
N LYS A 10 -14.46 23.09 2.04
CA LYS A 10 -15.10 24.26 2.66
C LYS A 10 -15.66 23.96 4.03
N ASP A 11 -15.94 22.69 4.32
CA ASP A 11 -16.31 22.23 5.66
C ASP A 11 -15.11 22.51 6.58
N PRO A 12 -15.28 23.31 7.66
CA PRO A 12 -14.17 23.65 8.53
C PRO A 12 -13.72 22.44 9.35
N CYS A 13 -12.45 22.41 9.73
CA CYS A 13 -11.95 21.45 10.70
C CYS A 13 -12.75 21.57 12.00
N ARG A 14 -13.00 20.42 12.63
CA ARG A 14 -13.74 20.34 13.90
C ARG A 14 -12.78 20.41 15.08
N HIS A 15 -13.27 20.91 16.20
CA HIS A 15 -12.58 20.89 17.47
C HIS A 15 -12.72 19.51 18.12
N GLU A 16 -11.64 18.73 18.15
CA GLU A 16 -11.62 17.37 18.70
C GLU A 16 -10.37 17.16 19.57
N PRO A 17 -10.45 17.44 20.88
CA PRO A 17 -9.30 17.33 21.77
C PRO A 17 -8.92 15.87 22.02
N VAL A 18 -7.64 15.62 22.28
CA VAL A 18 -7.16 14.32 22.75
C VAL A 18 -7.65 14.10 24.18
N THR A 19 -8.45 13.04 24.38
CA THR A 19 -8.99 12.67 25.70
C THR A 19 -8.01 11.81 26.49
N ASP A 20 -8.17 11.73 27.82
CA ASP A 20 -7.35 10.84 28.63
C ASP A 20 -7.60 9.37 28.28
N GLN A 21 -8.84 9.00 27.95
CA GLN A 21 -9.15 7.67 27.43
C GLN A 21 -8.38 7.33 26.15
N MET A 22 -8.17 8.29 25.25
CA MET A 22 -7.35 8.06 24.05
C MET A 22 -5.88 7.81 24.42
N LYS A 23 -5.34 8.53 25.41
CA LYS A 23 -3.97 8.27 25.91
C LYS A 23 -3.87 6.88 26.53
N ASP A 24 -4.89 6.48 27.30
CA ASP A 24 -4.96 5.14 27.90
C ASP A 24 -5.08 4.02 26.85
N ALA A 25 -5.74 4.30 25.72
CA ALA A 25 -5.84 3.36 24.60
C ALA A 25 -4.51 3.18 23.84
N PHE A 26 -3.64 4.19 23.85
CA PHE A 26 -2.33 4.18 23.16
C PHE A 26 -1.19 4.55 24.13
N PRO A 27 -0.93 3.73 25.16
CA PRO A 27 0.04 4.07 26.21
C PRO A 27 1.48 4.18 25.71
N HIS A 28 1.80 3.55 24.58
CA HIS A 28 3.12 3.56 23.95
C HIS A 28 3.34 4.72 22.97
N ILE A 29 2.34 5.61 22.81
CA ILE A 29 2.45 6.79 21.94
C ILE A 29 2.29 8.04 22.78
N LYS A 30 3.39 8.78 22.93
CA LYS A 30 3.45 10.02 23.71
C LYS A 30 3.11 11.23 22.85
N PHE A 31 2.80 12.33 23.53
CA PHE A 31 2.57 13.65 22.90
C PHE A 31 1.48 13.65 21.81
N LEU A 32 0.41 12.88 22.02
CA LEU A 32 -0.72 12.79 21.10
C LEU A 32 -1.32 14.17 20.80
N GLN A 33 -1.55 14.44 19.52
CA GLN A 33 -2.26 15.61 19.01
C GLN A 33 -3.03 15.25 17.72
N ARG A 34 -3.92 16.11 17.24
CA ARG A 34 -4.66 15.89 15.97
C ARG A 34 -4.02 16.61 14.78
N TYR A 35 -3.20 17.61 15.05
CA TYR A 35 -2.62 18.43 14.01
C TYR A 35 -1.61 17.66 13.14
N HIS A 36 -1.70 17.89 11.83
CA HIS A 36 -0.67 17.63 10.85
C HIS A 36 -0.78 18.67 9.71
N PRO A 37 0.32 19.01 9.01
CA PRO A 37 0.34 20.00 7.91
C PRO A 37 -0.71 19.79 6.80
N GLY A 38 -1.16 18.55 6.57
CA GLY A 38 -2.27 18.29 5.64
C GLY A 38 -3.58 19.00 5.99
N LEU A 39 -3.79 19.38 7.25
CA LEU A 39 -4.97 20.15 7.66
C LEU A 39 -4.97 21.60 7.17
N ASP A 40 -3.79 22.16 6.83
CA ASP A 40 -3.65 23.57 6.46
C ASP A 40 -4.33 23.90 5.12
N ALA A 41 -4.61 22.88 4.30
CA ALA A 41 -5.40 23.00 3.07
C ALA A 41 -6.90 23.19 3.34
N PHE A 42 -7.35 23.00 4.58
CA PHE A 42 -8.75 23.09 5.00
C PHE A 42 -8.99 24.30 5.92
N PRO A 43 -10.21 24.86 5.98
CA PRO A 43 -10.50 25.97 6.88
C PRO A 43 -10.40 25.50 8.34
N LEU A 44 -9.34 25.90 9.05
CA LEU A 44 -9.16 25.46 10.45
C LEU A 44 -10.30 25.91 11.35
N GLY A 45 -10.78 27.17 11.22
CA GLY A 45 -11.92 27.69 11.98
C GLY A 45 -11.73 27.75 13.51
N LEU A 46 -10.52 27.48 14.02
CA LEU A 46 -10.21 27.24 15.43
C LEU A 46 -9.03 28.10 15.90
N SER A 47 -9.02 28.42 17.20
CA SER A 47 -7.90 29.14 17.84
C SER A 47 -6.71 28.24 18.17
N GLU A 48 -6.93 26.92 18.28
CA GLU A 48 -5.93 25.92 18.65
C GLU A 48 -5.80 24.84 17.56
N PRO A 49 -4.76 24.89 16.71
CA PRO A 49 -4.58 23.92 15.64
C PRO A 49 -4.36 22.48 16.12
N LEU A 50 -3.79 22.30 17.32
CA LEU A 50 -3.42 20.99 17.89
C LEU A 50 -4.60 20.04 18.10
N VAL A 51 -5.81 20.59 18.18
CA VAL A 51 -7.07 19.86 18.36
C VAL A 51 -7.95 19.89 17.11
N ALA A 52 -7.41 20.36 15.98
CA ALA A 52 -8.14 20.39 14.71
C ALA A 52 -8.18 18.99 14.09
N ALA A 53 -9.36 18.53 13.71
CA ALA A 53 -9.56 17.28 12.98
C ALA A 53 -10.38 17.52 11.70
N LEU A 54 -10.16 16.69 10.68
CA LEU A 54 -10.95 16.73 9.46
C LEU A 54 -12.43 16.42 9.77
N PRO A 55 -13.40 17.08 9.12
CA PRO A 55 -14.81 16.96 9.47
C PRO A 55 -15.41 15.68 8.86
N THR A 56 -15.09 14.52 9.46
CA THR A 56 -15.74 13.22 9.16
C THR A 56 -17.16 13.20 9.73
N ARG A 57 -18.07 12.39 9.15
CA ARG A 57 -19.42 12.22 9.71
C ARG A 57 -19.36 11.54 11.07
N TYR A 58 -18.50 10.55 11.23
CA TYR A 58 -18.40 9.77 12.46
C TYR A 58 -17.21 10.21 13.31
N SER A 59 -17.43 10.43 14.59
CA SER A 59 -16.41 10.78 15.57
C SER A 59 -16.31 9.72 16.66
N ILE A 60 -15.10 9.24 16.94
CA ILE A 60 -14.85 8.30 18.03
C ILE A 60 -15.12 9.02 19.36
N GLN A 61 -16.01 8.45 20.17
CA GLN A 61 -16.34 8.94 21.51
C GLN A 61 -15.65 8.13 22.60
N GLU A 62 -15.50 6.82 22.38
CA GLU A 62 -15.03 5.89 23.40
C GLU A 62 -14.20 4.76 22.76
N TRP A 63 -13.06 4.43 23.35
CA TRP A 63 -12.25 3.26 23.01
C TRP A 63 -12.60 2.12 23.97
N LEU A 64 -13.16 1.02 23.44
CA LEU A 64 -13.75 -0.04 24.28
C LEU A 64 -12.79 -1.19 24.52
N SER A 65 -12.24 -1.76 23.44
CA SER A 65 -11.32 -2.91 23.51
C SER A 65 -10.39 -2.95 22.31
N THR A 66 -9.27 -3.63 22.48
CA THR A 66 -8.30 -3.95 21.44
C THR A 66 -8.43 -5.43 21.11
N ASP A 67 -8.34 -5.81 19.83
CA ASP A 67 -8.32 -7.21 19.44
C ASP A 67 -7.04 -7.87 19.99
N PRO A 68 -7.16 -9.05 20.63
CA PRO A 68 -6.02 -9.73 21.25
C PRO A 68 -5.05 -10.33 20.22
N SER A 69 -5.51 -10.58 18.98
CA SER A 69 -4.67 -11.12 17.90
C SER A 69 -3.96 -10.04 17.11
N ASP A 70 -4.58 -8.86 16.98
CA ASP A 70 -3.99 -7.74 16.26
C ASP A 70 -4.36 -6.39 16.89
N SER A 71 -3.37 -5.74 17.51
CA SER A 71 -3.56 -4.47 18.21
C SER A 71 -3.99 -3.29 17.33
N ARG A 72 -3.94 -3.45 16.00
CA ARG A 72 -4.44 -2.49 15.01
C ARG A 72 -5.97 -2.50 14.95
N PHE A 73 -6.62 -3.62 15.25
CA PHE A 73 -8.07 -3.74 15.28
C PHE A 73 -8.62 -3.39 16.66
N ARG A 74 -9.58 -2.47 16.70
CA ARG A 74 -10.15 -1.94 17.94
C ARG A 74 -11.65 -1.78 17.84
N THR A 75 -12.35 -2.11 18.91
CA THR A 75 -13.78 -1.82 19.05
C THR A 75 -13.94 -0.45 19.68
N VAL A 76 -14.70 0.42 19.02
CA VAL A 76 -14.93 1.79 19.48
C VAL A 76 -16.39 2.15 19.40
N ARG A 77 -16.77 3.19 20.15
CA ARG A 77 -18.08 3.81 20.07
C ARG A 77 -18.00 5.09 19.26
N VAL A 78 -18.78 5.19 18.20
CA VAL A 78 -18.83 6.38 17.32
C VAL A 78 -20.17 7.10 17.43
N ALA A 79 -20.12 8.43 17.33
CA ALA A 79 -21.29 9.28 17.19
C ALA A 79 -21.37 9.85 15.77
N ASP A 80 -22.59 9.87 15.20
CA ASP A 80 -22.88 10.58 13.96
C ASP A 80 -23.02 12.07 14.26
N THR A 81 -22.09 12.88 13.74
CA THR A 81 -22.02 14.32 13.97
C THR A 81 -23.04 15.12 13.14
N THR A 82 -23.76 14.46 12.22
CA THR A 82 -24.75 15.12 11.35
C THR A 82 -26.17 15.08 11.91
N THR A 83 -26.41 14.27 12.94
CA THR A 83 -27.71 14.13 13.58
C THR A 83 -27.66 14.65 15.01
N ASP A 84 -28.72 15.33 15.46
CA ASP A 84 -28.89 15.70 16.87
C ASP A 84 -29.08 14.47 17.78
N ASP A 85 -29.25 13.28 17.17
CA ASP A 85 -29.36 12.01 17.87
C ASP A 85 -27.96 11.45 18.14
N VAL A 86 -27.56 11.43 19.42
CA VAL A 86 -26.31 10.81 19.89
C VAL A 86 -26.50 9.30 19.98
N SER A 87 -26.97 8.68 18.89
CA SER A 87 -27.05 7.23 18.82
C SER A 87 -25.64 6.70 18.63
N ASN A 88 -25.01 6.36 19.74
CA ASN A 88 -23.69 5.77 19.78
C ASN A 88 -23.72 4.35 19.19
N GLN A 89 -22.99 4.13 18.10
CA GLN A 89 -22.86 2.81 17.48
C GLN A 89 -21.50 2.21 17.82
N GLU A 90 -21.48 0.92 18.14
CA GLU A 90 -20.24 0.15 18.32
C GLU A 90 -19.77 -0.34 16.97
N VAL A 91 -18.53 -0.01 16.61
CA VAL A 91 -17.93 -0.33 15.31
C VAL A 91 -16.49 -0.80 15.51
N ASN A 92 -16.01 -1.63 14.58
CA ASN A 92 -14.62 -2.03 14.53
C ASN A 92 -13.83 -1.04 13.65
N VAL A 93 -12.71 -0.57 14.19
CA VAL A 93 -11.79 0.36 13.55
C VAL A 93 -10.44 -0.32 13.41
N PHE A 94 -9.85 -0.16 12.23
CA PHE A 94 -8.47 -0.48 11.96
C PHE A 94 -7.62 0.80 12.11
N VAL A 95 -6.55 0.74 12.89
CA VAL A 95 -5.63 1.85 13.13
C VAL A 95 -4.33 1.59 12.40
N LYS A 96 -4.16 2.23 11.23
CA LYS A 96 -2.92 2.19 10.46
C LYS A 96 -1.92 3.15 11.10
N THR A 97 -0.74 2.67 11.48
CA THR A 97 0.34 3.52 12.04
C THR A 97 1.40 3.72 10.97
N VAL A 98 1.63 4.97 10.58
CA VAL A 98 2.57 5.35 9.52
C VAL A 98 3.64 6.27 10.12
N HIS A 99 4.91 6.01 9.81
CA HIS A 99 6.00 6.86 10.24
C HIS A 99 5.99 8.20 9.47
N LEU A 100 6.42 9.28 10.13
CA LEU A 100 6.55 10.60 9.49
C LEU A 100 7.95 10.86 8.92
N LEU A 101 8.93 10.09 9.41
CA LEU A 101 10.31 10.07 8.95
C LEU A 101 10.64 8.62 8.61
N ASP A 102 11.21 8.40 7.43
CA ASP A 102 11.59 7.07 6.99
C ASP A 102 12.64 6.44 7.96
N PRO A 103 12.41 5.21 8.45
CA PRO A 103 13.30 4.49 9.35
C PRO A 103 14.71 4.26 8.78
N ILE A 104 14.81 3.95 7.48
CA ILE A 104 16.07 3.64 6.80
C ILE A 104 16.90 4.93 6.61
N ALA A 105 16.29 6.00 6.13
CA ALA A 105 16.89 7.32 6.01
C ALA A 105 17.34 7.88 7.39
N LEU A 106 16.61 7.55 8.46
CA LEU A 106 17.06 7.83 9.83
C LEU A 106 18.36 7.08 10.19
N LEU A 107 18.46 5.79 9.85
CA LEU A 107 19.70 5.00 10.04
C LEU A 107 20.86 5.56 9.20
N GLN A 108 20.59 6.01 7.98
CA GLN A 108 21.55 6.64 7.07
C GLN A 108 21.98 8.06 7.50
N ASN A 109 21.43 8.59 8.60
CA ASN A 109 21.65 9.95 9.11
C ASN A 109 21.13 11.09 8.21
N GLU A 110 20.21 10.80 7.30
CA GLU A 110 19.51 11.83 6.54
C GLU A 110 18.62 12.69 7.43
N TYR A 111 18.05 12.06 8.45
CA TYR A 111 17.27 12.72 9.49
C TYR A 111 17.99 12.68 10.84
N THR A 112 17.88 13.79 11.58
CA THR A 112 18.35 13.88 12.97
C THR A 112 17.37 14.68 13.82
N MET A 113 17.32 14.36 15.12
CA MET A 113 16.53 15.10 16.10
C MET A 113 17.49 15.76 17.10
N PRO A 114 17.43 17.09 17.29
CA PRO A 114 18.24 17.75 18.31
C PRO A 114 17.73 17.35 19.70
N ALA A 115 18.63 17.39 20.70
CA ALA A 115 18.27 17.14 22.09
C ALA A 115 17.14 18.06 22.59
N HIS A 116 17.00 19.26 22.00
CA HIS A 116 15.87 20.14 22.24
C HIS A 116 15.41 20.78 20.93
N PRO A 117 14.10 20.76 20.60
CA PRO A 117 13.56 21.27 19.32
C PRO A 117 13.67 22.79 19.11
N LEU A 118 14.05 23.55 20.15
CA LEU A 118 14.19 25.01 20.07
C LEU A 118 15.66 25.45 19.89
N LEU A 119 16.60 24.51 19.98
CA LEU A 119 18.01 24.80 19.78
C LEU A 119 18.34 24.64 18.29
N PRO A 120 18.96 25.66 17.66
CA PRO A 120 19.34 25.57 16.27
C PRO A 120 20.47 24.55 16.12
N LEU A 121 20.26 23.56 15.24
CA LEU A 121 21.32 22.69 14.77
C LEU A 121 21.62 23.04 13.31
N GLY A 122 22.88 23.35 12.99
CA GLY A 122 23.27 23.78 11.64
C GLY A 122 23.40 22.66 10.62
N THR A 123 23.11 21.41 10.99
CA THR A 123 23.28 20.23 10.14
C THR A 123 22.24 20.21 9.02
N GLN A 124 22.63 19.69 7.86
CA GLN A 124 21.69 19.50 6.76
C GLN A 124 20.59 18.50 7.14
N SER A 125 20.93 17.46 7.88
CA SER A 125 19.99 16.44 8.34
C SER A 125 18.88 16.99 9.23
N TRP A 126 19.16 17.97 10.11
CA TRP A 126 18.10 18.62 10.89
C TRP A 126 17.17 19.46 10.01
N LYS A 127 17.72 20.14 8.99
CA LYS A 127 16.89 20.88 8.02
C LYS A 127 16.00 19.93 7.23
N ASN A 128 16.54 18.78 6.80
CA ASN A 128 15.77 17.75 6.12
C ASN A 128 14.64 17.24 7.01
N THR A 129 14.92 16.93 8.28
CA THR A 129 13.89 16.55 9.27
C THR A 129 12.77 17.60 9.36
N LEU A 130 13.14 18.89 9.51
CA LEU A 130 12.15 19.97 9.61
C LEU A 130 11.31 20.09 8.33
N LEU A 131 11.94 19.97 7.16
CA LEU A 131 11.23 20.03 5.88
C LEU A 131 10.27 18.85 5.71
N LYS A 132 10.71 17.61 6.00
CA LYS A 132 9.90 16.39 5.90
C LYS A 132 8.70 16.40 6.86
N LEU A 133 8.87 16.88 8.09
CA LEU A 133 7.77 16.93 9.08
C LEU A 133 6.72 18.02 8.78
N HIS A 134 7.12 19.12 8.13
CA HIS A 134 6.26 20.29 7.90
C HIS A 134 5.70 20.40 6.47
N THR A 135 6.15 19.58 5.53
CA THR A 135 5.58 19.55 4.18
C THR A 135 4.22 18.86 4.18
N SER A 136 3.23 19.46 3.52
CA SER A 136 1.91 18.83 3.31
C SER A 136 1.96 17.64 2.35
N SER A 137 3.05 17.52 1.58
CA SER A 137 3.30 16.40 0.67
C SER A 137 3.86 15.16 1.35
N ASN A 138 4.14 15.19 2.66
CA ASN A 138 4.59 13.99 3.37
C ASN A 138 3.60 12.84 3.11
N GLN A 139 4.10 11.71 2.61
CA GLN A 139 3.34 10.51 2.28
C GLN A 139 2.23 10.19 3.31
N ALA A 140 2.57 10.21 4.60
CA ALA A 140 1.66 9.84 5.67
C ALA A 140 0.49 10.84 5.83
N TYR A 141 0.71 12.12 5.52
CA TYR A 141 -0.36 13.13 5.51
C TYR A 141 -1.24 13.02 4.26
N VAL A 142 -0.64 12.70 3.11
CA VAL A 142 -1.39 12.44 1.87
C VAL A 142 -2.31 11.24 2.06
N ASP A 143 -1.83 10.17 2.70
CA ASP A 143 -2.64 8.99 3.03
C ASP A 143 -3.81 9.34 3.95
N ALA A 144 -3.55 10.07 5.04
CA ALA A 144 -4.58 10.50 5.98
C ALA A 144 -5.67 11.35 5.30
N VAL A 145 -5.28 12.27 4.42
CA VAL A 145 -6.22 13.12 3.68
C VAL A 145 -6.99 12.33 2.63
N ALA A 146 -6.33 11.44 1.88
CA ALA A 146 -7.00 10.57 0.91
C ALA A 146 -8.04 9.67 1.58
N SER A 147 -7.67 9.03 2.70
CA SER A 147 -8.56 8.23 3.54
C SER A 147 -9.80 9.02 3.99
N TYR A 148 -9.61 10.27 4.43
CA TYR A 148 -10.71 11.18 4.74
C TYR A 148 -11.61 11.45 3.53
N VAL A 149 -11.03 11.81 2.39
CA VAL A 149 -11.76 12.22 1.18
C VAL A 149 -12.59 11.08 0.63
N LEU A 150 -12.01 9.88 0.51
CA LEU A 150 -12.71 8.69 0.03
C LEU A 150 -13.82 8.28 1.01
N GLY A 151 -13.56 8.35 2.32
CA GLY A 151 -14.58 8.14 3.36
C GLY A 151 -15.78 9.09 3.20
N ARG A 152 -15.55 10.38 2.97
CA ARG A 152 -16.62 11.37 2.70
C ARG A 152 -17.42 11.04 1.45
N LEU A 153 -16.78 10.56 0.37
CA LEU A 153 -17.48 10.15 -0.85
C LEU A 153 -18.44 8.98 -0.59
N ARG A 154 -18.06 8.04 0.28
CA ARG A 154 -18.96 6.96 0.73
C ARG A 154 -20.05 7.44 1.67
N GLU A 155 -19.75 8.32 2.63
CA GLU A 155 -20.76 8.88 3.55
C GLU A 155 -21.90 9.58 2.80
N GLN A 156 -21.59 10.17 1.63
CA GLN A 156 -22.54 10.82 0.73
C GLN A 156 -23.18 9.84 -0.28
N ASN A 157 -22.98 8.53 -0.09
CA ASN A 157 -23.48 7.44 -0.92
C ASN A 157 -23.12 7.60 -2.41
N MET A 158 -21.95 8.17 -2.72
CA MET A 158 -21.51 8.39 -4.10
C MET A 158 -20.78 7.19 -4.69
N THR A 159 -20.07 6.44 -3.85
CA THR A 159 -19.44 5.16 -4.18
C THR A 159 -19.50 4.25 -2.95
N PRO A 160 -19.74 2.94 -3.12
CA PRO A 160 -19.63 1.98 -2.02
C PRO A 160 -18.19 1.47 -1.85
N HIS A 161 -17.26 1.85 -2.73
CA HIS A 161 -15.92 1.26 -2.84
C HIS A 161 -14.83 2.06 -2.11
N ALA A 162 -15.14 2.56 -0.91
CA ALA A 162 -14.21 3.28 -0.06
C ALA A 162 -14.41 2.87 1.41
N ALA A 163 -13.34 2.85 2.20
CA ALA A 163 -13.43 2.69 3.65
C ALA A 163 -13.93 4.00 4.31
N LEU A 164 -14.64 3.89 5.44
CA LEU A 164 -14.94 5.08 6.25
C LEU A 164 -13.70 5.51 7.02
N SER A 165 -13.51 6.82 7.19
CA SER A 165 -12.45 7.40 8.02
C SER A 165 -13.03 7.95 9.32
N TYR A 166 -12.33 7.70 10.41
CA TYR A 166 -12.65 8.17 11.76
C TYR A 166 -11.67 9.24 12.26
N GLY A 167 -10.81 9.73 11.37
CA GLY A 167 -9.81 10.77 11.63
C GLY A 167 -8.40 10.22 11.82
N SER A 168 -7.46 11.13 12.08
CA SER A 168 -6.05 10.85 12.28
C SER A 168 -5.54 11.47 13.58
N ILE A 169 -4.45 10.93 14.12
CA ILE A 169 -3.78 11.39 15.34
C ILE A 169 -2.26 11.32 15.11
N THR A 170 -1.51 12.37 15.42
CA THR A 170 -0.05 12.33 15.42
C THR A 170 0.49 12.15 16.83
N GLY A 171 1.67 11.54 16.95
CA GLY A 171 2.34 11.32 18.23
C GLY A 171 3.76 10.79 18.06
N ILE A 172 4.41 10.47 19.17
CA ILE A 172 5.74 9.88 19.21
C ILE A 172 5.63 8.46 19.76
N ALA A 173 5.90 7.46 18.93
CA ALA A 173 5.94 6.06 19.34
C ALA A 173 7.20 5.78 20.16
N ASP A 174 7.04 5.22 21.36
CA ASP A 174 8.15 4.84 22.24
C ASP A 174 9.01 3.73 21.62
N ARG A 175 8.34 2.76 20.99
CA ARG A 175 8.91 1.68 20.19
C ARG A 175 8.10 1.56 18.90
N TYR A 176 8.78 1.53 17.77
CA TYR A 176 8.21 1.39 16.44
C TYR A 176 8.92 0.23 15.74
N LYS A 177 8.15 -0.73 15.24
CA LYS A 177 8.67 -1.87 14.48
C LYS A 177 8.50 -1.58 13.01
N PHE A 178 9.57 -1.77 12.24
CA PHE A 178 9.62 -1.61 10.79
C PHE A 178 10.17 -2.90 10.18
N LYS A 179 9.41 -3.55 9.29
CA LYS A 179 9.84 -4.80 8.64
C LYS A 179 10.87 -4.44 7.56
N ILE A 180 11.95 -5.21 7.50
CA ILE A 180 13.04 -5.05 6.52
C ILE A 180 13.48 -6.40 5.97
N THR A 181 12.59 -7.40 5.97
CA THR A 181 12.93 -8.80 5.68
C THR A 181 13.62 -8.94 4.33
N ASP A 182 13.06 -8.31 3.30
CA ASP A 182 13.50 -8.48 1.91
C ASP A 182 14.78 -7.67 1.65
N GLU A 183 14.91 -6.48 2.22
CA GLU A 183 16.09 -5.63 2.07
C GLU A 183 17.23 -5.98 3.04
N TYR A 184 16.98 -6.87 4.01
CA TYR A 184 17.93 -7.15 5.10
C TYR A 184 19.29 -7.61 4.57
N GLU A 185 19.30 -8.52 3.60
CA GLU A 185 20.55 -9.07 3.05
C GLU A 185 21.37 -8.00 2.33
N SER A 186 20.72 -7.05 1.67
CA SER A 186 21.40 -5.89 1.06
C SER A 186 21.91 -4.92 2.13
N TYR A 187 21.09 -4.61 3.14
CA TYR A 187 21.44 -3.67 4.20
C TYR A 187 22.57 -4.16 5.10
N ARG A 188 22.62 -5.45 5.45
CA ARG A 188 23.70 -6.00 6.30
C ARG A 188 25.07 -5.93 5.64
N GLN A 189 25.15 -5.86 4.30
CA GLN A 189 26.40 -5.65 3.56
C GLN A 189 26.82 -4.18 3.51
N CYS A 190 26.05 -3.28 4.13
CA CYS A 190 26.34 -1.85 4.14
C CYS A 190 26.89 -1.36 5.49
N ARG A 191 28.01 -0.63 5.47
CA ARG A 191 28.60 -0.03 6.69
C ARG A 191 27.66 0.98 7.38
N TRP A 192 26.87 1.71 6.59
CA TRP A 192 25.95 2.72 7.13
C TRP A 192 24.88 2.08 8.01
N PHE A 193 24.45 0.85 7.72
CA PHE A 193 23.40 0.14 8.44
C PHE A 193 23.83 -0.16 9.88
N TRP A 194 24.96 -0.87 10.05
CA TRP A 194 25.51 -1.20 11.36
C TRP A 194 25.88 0.04 12.19
N LYS A 195 26.41 1.09 11.54
CA LYS A 195 26.67 2.37 12.20
C LYS A 195 25.36 3.05 12.63
N GLY A 196 24.33 2.99 11.80
CA GLY A 196 22.99 3.50 12.07
C GLY A 196 22.40 2.83 13.31
N LEU A 197 22.42 1.50 13.38
CA LEU A 197 21.94 0.72 14.53
C LEU A 197 22.58 1.19 15.85
N LYS A 198 23.92 1.32 15.87
CA LYS A 198 24.68 1.81 17.04
C LYS A 198 24.30 3.25 17.40
N THR A 199 24.30 4.16 16.41
CA THR A 199 24.14 5.61 16.66
C THR A 199 22.70 6.06 16.93
N LYS A 200 21.70 5.31 16.47
CA LYS A 200 20.27 5.64 16.61
C LYS A 200 19.57 4.82 17.69
N SER A 201 20.31 3.98 18.42
CA SER A 201 19.76 3.05 19.42
C SER A 201 18.63 2.20 18.82
N ALA A 202 18.83 1.74 17.59
CA ALA A 202 17.90 0.84 16.91
C ALA A 202 18.39 -0.60 17.07
N THR A 203 17.46 -1.54 17.18
CA THR A 203 17.75 -2.98 17.35
C THR A 203 17.06 -3.80 16.28
N LEU A 204 17.55 -5.01 16.01
CA LEU A 204 16.89 -5.94 15.10
C LEU A 204 16.18 -7.03 15.90
N GLU A 205 15.04 -7.48 15.40
CA GLU A 205 14.24 -8.59 15.93
C GLU A 205 13.93 -9.53 14.78
N VAL A 206 14.31 -10.80 14.95
CA VAL A 206 14.01 -11.85 13.97
C VAL A 206 12.87 -12.69 14.54
N LYS A 207 11.78 -12.82 13.79
CA LYS A 207 10.63 -13.67 14.10
C LYS A 207 10.57 -14.85 13.12
N ARG A 208 9.93 -15.94 13.51
CA ARG A 208 9.64 -17.10 12.65
C ARG A 208 8.17 -17.45 12.85
N ASP A 209 7.48 -17.79 11.76
CA ASP A 209 6.02 -17.97 11.76
C ASP A 209 5.53 -19.19 12.58
N GLU A 210 6.42 -20.12 12.91
CA GLU A 210 6.09 -21.27 13.74
C GLU A 210 6.56 -21.06 15.20
N GLU A 211 5.61 -20.99 16.14
CA GLU A 211 5.84 -20.85 17.59
C GLU A 211 6.66 -22.01 18.21
N ASP A 212 6.87 -23.11 17.49
CA ASP A 212 7.38 -24.38 18.05
C ASP A 212 8.90 -24.61 17.95
N VAL A 213 9.71 -23.62 17.56
CA VAL A 213 11.15 -23.85 17.32
C VAL A 213 12.08 -22.77 17.90
N LEU A 214 11.76 -22.19 19.06
CA LEU A 214 12.72 -21.37 19.83
C LEU A 214 13.87 -22.19 20.45
N SER A 215 13.87 -23.52 20.29
CA SER A 215 14.86 -24.44 20.86
C SER A 215 15.67 -25.24 19.83
N ASP A 216 15.56 -24.93 18.53
CA ASP A 216 16.48 -25.51 17.54
C ASP A 216 17.82 -24.77 17.56
N PRO A 217 18.93 -25.47 17.89
CA PRO A 217 20.25 -24.87 17.87
C PRO A 217 20.62 -24.27 16.52
N GLU A 218 20.17 -24.85 15.39
CA GLU A 218 20.48 -24.34 14.05
C GLU A 218 19.84 -22.97 13.80
N TYR A 219 18.63 -22.73 14.31
CA TYR A 219 17.97 -21.43 14.24
C TYR A 219 18.69 -20.38 15.09
N VAL A 220 19.10 -20.75 16.31
CA VAL A 220 19.82 -19.83 17.21
C VAL A 220 21.17 -19.44 16.61
N ASP A 221 21.89 -20.38 16.00
CA ASP A 221 23.16 -20.12 15.34
C ASP A 221 22.97 -19.24 14.10
N LEU A 222 21.97 -19.53 13.25
CA LEU A 222 21.63 -18.70 12.09
C LEU A 222 21.29 -17.26 12.48
N VAL A 223 20.41 -17.10 13.47
CA VAL A 223 20.03 -15.79 13.99
C VAL A 223 21.27 -15.07 14.52
N GLN A 224 22.13 -15.74 15.30
CA GLN A 224 23.37 -15.14 15.77
C GLN A 224 24.28 -14.68 14.61
N GLU A 225 24.42 -15.47 13.55
CA GLU A 225 25.19 -15.09 12.36
C GLU A 225 24.61 -13.86 11.64
N MET A 226 23.28 -13.71 11.61
CA MET A 226 22.64 -12.52 11.04
C MET A 226 23.07 -11.26 11.78
N PHE A 227 23.20 -11.29 13.10
CA PHE A 227 23.59 -10.13 13.92
C PHE A 227 25.09 -9.79 13.89
N ILE A 228 25.93 -10.58 13.21
CA ILE A 228 27.37 -10.32 13.13
C ILE A 228 27.63 -9.25 12.07
N CYS A 229 28.17 -8.10 12.50
CA CYS A 229 28.65 -7.05 11.62
C CYS A 229 29.88 -7.52 10.83
N PRO A 230 29.84 -7.59 9.48
CA PRO A 230 30.98 -8.03 8.66
C PRO A 230 32.21 -7.10 8.73
N PHE A 231 32.08 -5.94 9.37
CA PHE A 231 33.08 -4.87 9.38
C PHE A 231 33.78 -4.68 10.73
N ASP A 232 33.36 -5.37 11.79
CA ASP A 232 33.91 -5.14 13.14
C ASP A 232 35.43 -5.43 13.22
N ASP A 233 35.97 -6.30 12.36
CA ASP A 233 37.41 -6.60 12.28
C ASP A 233 38.25 -5.52 11.55
N LEU A 234 37.62 -4.59 10.82
CA LEU A 234 38.29 -3.59 9.98
C LEU A 234 38.42 -2.21 10.67
N ASP A 235 37.60 -1.92 11.68
CA ASP A 235 37.56 -0.63 12.39
C ASP A 235 38.42 -0.60 13.67
N GLY A 236 39.46 -1.44 13.76
CA GLY A 236 40.44 -1.48 14.85
C GLY A 236 41.27 -0.19 15.06
N CYS A 237 40.90 0.93 14.43
CA CYS A 237 41.44 2.24 14.71
C CYS A 237 40.29 3.27 14.79
N VAL A 238 39.62 3.35 15.96
CA VAL A 238 39.30 4.56 16.74
C VAL A 238 37.95 4.41 17.47
N ALA A 239 38.04 4.52 18.80
CA ALA A 239 37.02 4.82 19.81
C ALA A 239 36.24 3.66 20.47
N GLU A 240 36.61 3.48 21.76
CA GLU A 240 35.85 3.01 22.93
C GLU A 240 34.73 1.97 22.71
N GLU A 241 34.96 0.80 23.29
CA GLU A 241 34.01 -0.31 23.48
C GLU A 241 32.70 0.19 24.13
N GLU A 242 31.70 0.52 23.31
CA GLU A 242 30.30 0.39 23.71
C GLU A 242 29.80 -0.97 23.19
N GLU A 243 29.60 -1.91 24.11
CA GLU A 243 28.99 -3.22 23.85
C GLU A 243 27.68 -3.05 23.07
N LEU A 244 27.51 -3.82 22.00
CA LEU A 244 26.19 -4.08 21.43
C LEU A 244 25.30 -4.60 22.56
N CYS A 245 24.20 -3.89 22.87
CA CYS A 245 23.20 -4.42 23.80
C CYS A 245 22.45 -5.58 23.12
N LEU A 246 22.95 -6.80 23.34
CA LEU A 246 22.26 -8.05 23.07
C LEU A 246 21.16 -8.25 24.13
N GLU A 247 19.91 -7.87 23.84
CA GLU A 247 18.79 -8.40 24.62
C GLU A 247 18.53 -9.85 24.16
N LYS A 248 18.80 -10.81 25.05
CA LYS A 248 18.40 -12.21 24.85
C LYS A 248 16.87 -12.30 24.83
N VAL A 249 16.37 -13.10 23.90
CA VAL A 249 14.96 -13.50 23.80
C VAL A 249 14.52 -14.15 25.11
N GLU A 250 13.87 -13.39 25.99
CA GLU A 250 12.96 -13.94 26.99
C GLU A 250 11.55 -13.72 26.44
N ALA A 251 10.70 -14.74 26.53
CA ALA A 251 9.30 -14.68 26.13
C ALA A 251 8.59 -13.56 26.92
N ILE A 252 8.44 -12.39 26.29
CA ILE A 252 7.65 -11.28 26.81
C ILE A 252 6.21 -11.51 26.36
N GLU A 253 5.29 -11.56 27.33
CA GLU A 253 3.85 -11.56 27.08
C GLU A 253 3.49 -10.39 26.14
N ASP A 254 2.92 -10.73 25.00
CA ASP A 254 2.55 -9.81 23.93
C ASP A 254 1.58 -8.74 24.44
N SER A 255 2.09 -7.54 24.66
CA SER A 255 1.29 -6.32 24.74
C SER A 255 2.17 -5.09 24.47
N GLY A 256 2.07 -4.55 23.26
CA GLY A 256 2.50 -3.16 22.98
C GLY A 256 3.40 -2.92 21.77
N SER A 257 3.60 -3.90 20.89
CA SER A 257 4.33 -3.71 19.63
C SER A 257 3.45 -3.03 18.57
N LEU A 258 3.84 -1.84 18.10
CA LEU A 258 3.20 -1.18 16.95
C LEU A 258 3.88 -1.66 15.67
N HIS A 259 3.17 -2.44 14.87
CA HIS A 259 3.62 -2.89 13.55
C HIS A 259 3.45 -1.76 12.53
N SER A 260 4.52 -1.44 11.80
CA SER A 260 4.45 -0.75 10.50
C SER A 260 3.58 -1.56 9.53
N PHE A 261 3.03 -0.85 8.55
CA PHE A 261 2.40 -1.45 7.39
C PHE A 261 3.43 -1.25 6.27
N ASP A 262 4.12 -2.33 5.87
CA ASP A 262 5.24 -2.25 4.92
C ASP A 262 4.88 -2.83 3.55
N PHE A 263 5.68 -2.36 2.60
CA PHE A 263 5.54 -2.31 1.16
C PHE A 263 6.74 -3.06 0.56
N ASP A 264 6.49 -4.05 -0.30
CA ASP A 264 7.55 -4.87 -0.90
C ASP A 264 8.34 -4.08 -1.95
N LEU A 265 9.65 -3.94 -1.73
CA LEU A 265 10.62 -3.35 -2.66
C LEU A 265 11.73 -4.36 -2.97
N GLU A 266 11.82 -4.78 -4.23
CA GLU A 266 13.02 -5.46 -4.75
C GLU A 266 13.91 -4.42 -5.46
N GLU A 267 15.21 -4.36 -5.16
CA GLU A 267 16.20 -3.64 -5.96
C GLU A 267 17.54 -4.42 -5.96
N GLU A 268 18.04 -4.80 -7.14
CA GLU A 268 19.45 -5.14 -7.36
C GLU A 268 20.05 -4.26 -8.46
N GLU A 269 20.89 -3.28 -8.07
CA GLU A 269 21.71 -2.52 -9.02
C GLU A 269 22.91 -3.35 -9.51
N SER A 270 23.08 -3.43 -10.84
CA SER A 270 24.27 -3.99 -11.48
C SER A 270 25.20 -2.90 -12.01
N GLU A 271 26.40 -2.79 -11.43
CA GLU A 271 27.47 -1.93 -11.96
C GLU A 271 28.13 -2.56 -13.21
N LYS A 272 28.30 -1.75 -14.27
CA LYS A 272 29.09 -2.09 -15.46
C LYS A 272 30.53 -1.59 -15.39
N SER A 273 31.52 -2.44 -15.71
CA SER A 273 32.57 -2.12 -16.70
C SER A 273 33.45 -3.31 -17.16
N ASP A 274 33.37 -3.59 -18.48
CA ASP A 274 34.34 -4.03 -19.51
C ASP A 274 35.61 -4.91 -19.27
N LYS A 275 35.61 -6.05 -19.99
CA LYS A 275 36.63 -6.73 -20.86
C LYS A 275 37.99 -7.25 -20.31
N SER A 276 38.23 -8.57 -20.44
CA SER A 276 38.98 -9.22 -21.55
C SER A 276 39.38 -10.70 -21.30
N GLU A 277 39.22 -11.54 -22.34
CA GLU A 277 40.00 -12.71 -22.81
C GLU A 277 40.07 -14.08 -22.06
N GLU A 278 39.58 -15.10 -22.80
CA GLU A 278 39.89 -16.54 -22.94
C GLU A 278 40.63 -17.36 -21.85
N SER A 279 40.05 -18.53 -21.47
CA SER A 279 40.56 -19.87 -21.89
C SER A 279 39.83 -21.06 -21.24
N GLU A 280 39.28 -21.93 -22.10
CA GLU A 280 39.18 -23.41 -22.13
C GLU A 280 39.40 -24.33 -20.89
N THR A 281 38.62 -25.44 -20.92
CA THR A 281 38.75 -26.77 -20.25
C THR A 281 38.35 -26.92 -18.76
N SER A 282 37.77 -28.01 -18.26
CA SER A 282 37.02 -29.18 -18.74
C SER A 282 36.67 -30.06 -17.52
N GLU A 283 35.59 -30.86 -17.60
CA GLU A 283 35.34 -32.14 -16.90
C GLU A 283 34.57 -32.15 -15.55
N THR A 284 33.25 -32.37 -15.69
CA THR A 284 32.45 -33.50 -15.16
C THR A 284 32.60 -33.96 -13.69
N SER A 285 31.48 -33.95 -12.95
CA SER A 285 30.92 -35.16 -12.33
C SER A 285 29.53 -34.93 -11.71
N GLU A 286 28.53 -35.51 -12.37
CA GLU A 286 27.33 -36.19 -11.86
C GLU A 286 26.50 -35.53 -10.75
N GLY A 287 25.39 -34.92 -11.19
CA GLY A 287 24.29 -34.46 -10.38
C GLY A 287 23.47 -35.60 -9.80
N SER A 288 23.19 -35.47 -8.50
CA SER A 288 22.17 -36.21 -7.77
C SER A 288 20.97 -35.29 -7.63
N ASP A 289 19.94 -35.65 -8.38
CA ASP A 289 18.57 -35.15 -8.38
C ASP A 289 17.93 -35.25 -6.98
N CYS A 290 17.50 -34.12 -6.40
CA CYS A 290 16.59 -34.05 -5.24
C CYS A 290 15.83 -32.70 -5.26
N SER A 291 14.68 -32.72 -5.93
CA SER A 291 13.42 -32.01 -5.61
C SER A 291 13.46 -30.50 -5.36
N ASP A 292 13.01 -29.77 -6.39
CA ASP A 292 12.29 -28.50 -6.29
C ASP A 292 11.18 -28.57 -5.25
N GLU A 293 11.24 -27.69 -4.25
CA GLU A 293 10.09 -27.19 -3.51
C GLU A 293 10.12 -25.67 -3.67
N SER A 294 9.30 -25.19 -4.60
CA SER A 294 9.02 -23.79 -4.84
C SER A 294 8.17 -23.24 -3.70
N SER A 295 8.80 -22.47 -2.82
CA SER A 295 8.17 -21.45 -1.98
C SER A 295 9.29 -20.50 -1.57
N ASP A 296 9.48 -19.43 -2.32
CA ASP A 296 10.41 -18.35 -1.97
C ASP A 296 9.80 -17.52 -0.84
N GLY A 297 9.74 -18.13 0.35
CA GLY A 297 9.37 -17.48 1.59
C GLY A 297 10.60 -17.50 2.47
N THR A 298 11.16 -16.34 2.76
CA THR A 298 12.19 -16.20 3.79
C THR A 298 11.69 -16.87 5.07
N LEU A 299 12.48 -17.81 5.60
CA LEU A 299 12.16 -18.62 6.79
C LEU A 299 11.95 -17.81 8.09
N PHE A 300 12.13 -16.50 8.03
CA PHE A 300 12.11 -15.59 9.16
C PHE A 300 11.76 -14.17 8.71
N ASP A 301 11.08 -13.44 9.59
CA ASP A 301 10.78 -12.02 9.44
C ASP A 301 11.81 -11.18 10.20
N VAL A 302 12.45 -10.24 9.52
CA VAL A 302 13.41 -9.31 10.14
C VAL A 302 12.75 -7.95 10.37
N ASN A 303 12.73 -7.51 11.61
CA ASN A 303 12.14 -6.23 12.02
C ASN A 303 13.21 -5.32 12.65
N LEU A 304 13.26 -4.08 12.18
CA LEU A 304 13.96 -2.97 12.79
C LEU A 304 13.10 -2.33 13.88
N ASN A 305 13.60 -2.32 15.10
CA ASN A 305 12.99 -1.68 16.26
C ASN A 305 13.65 -0.32 16.52
N MET A 306 12.88 0.75 16.39
CA MET A 306 13.33 2.12 16.65
C MET A 306 12.60 2.76 17.83
N THR A 307 13.24 3.70 18.52
CA THR A 307 12.62 4.43 19.64
C THR A 307 12.33 5.87 19.28
N ASN A 308 11.30 6.44 19.92
CA ASN A 308 10.89 7.84 19.76
C ASN A 308 10.57 8.25 18.30
N MET A 309 9.91 7.36 17.55
CA MET A 309 9.56 7.61 16.16
C MET A 309 8.33 8.52 16.04
N PRO A 310 8.40 9.61 15.25
CA PRO A 310 7.22 10.41 14.95
C PRO A 310 6.29 9.62 14.02
N VAL A 311 5.02 9.47 14.41
CA VAL A 311 4.03 8.67 13.68
C VAL A 311 2.72 9.42 13.52
N ILE A 312 1.94 9.02 12.53
CA ILE A 312 0.51 9.30 12.41
C ILE A 312 -0.27 7.99 12.45
N MET A 313 -1.31 7.97 13.28
CA MET A 313 -2.32 6.92 13.32
C MET A 313 -3.52 7.36 12.49
N ILE A 314 -3.86 6.59 11.46
CA ILE A 314 -5.04 6.79 10.61
C ILE A 314 -6.10 5.79 11.02
N CYS A 315 -7.22 6.28 11.55
CA CYS A 315 -8.33 5.45 12.00
C CYS A 315 -9.32 5.25 10.85
N GLN A 316 -9.53 4.02 10.42
CA GLN A 316 -10.41 3.66 9.32
C GLN A 316 -11.31 2.47 9.65
N GLU A 317 -12.36 2.25 8.86
CA GLU A 317 -13.25 1.09 9.01
C GLU A 317 -12.48 -0.21 8.86
N ALA A 318 -12.58 -1.08 9.87
CA ALA A 318 -12.04 -2.42 9.79
C ALA A 318 -12.73 -3.21 8.67
N GLN A 319 -11.94 -3.76 7.77
CA GLN A 319 -12.40 -4.66 6.72
C GLN A 319 -12.20 -6.12 7.16
N GLN A 320 -12.75 -7.06 6.41
CA GLN A 320 -12.73 -8.48 6.80
C GLN A 320 -11.55 -9.27 6.21
N GLY A 321 -10.93 -8.75 5.16
CA GLY A 321 -9.77 -9.33 4.50
C GLY A 321 -9.39 -8.53 3.26
N THR A 322 -8.30 -8.92 2.63
CA THR A 322 -7.83 -8.41 1.34
C THR A 322 -8.41 -9.26 0.20
N MET A 323 -8.27 -8.77 -1.04
CA MET A 323 -8.57 -9.53 -2.24
C MET A 323 -7.54 -10.64 -2.45
N ASP A 324 -6.33 -10.44 -1.96
CA ASP A 324 -5.22 -11.40 -1.97
C ASP A 324 -5.59 -12.67 -1.19
N ASP A 325 -6.13 -12.51 0.03
CA ASP A 325 -6.63 -13.62 0.87
C ASP A 325 -7.66 -14.52 0.14
N LEU A 326 -8.30 -14.02 -0.92
CA LEU A 326 -9.30 -14.76 -1.69
C LEU A 326 -8.69 -15.60 -2.84
N MET A 327 -7.42 -15.42 -3.17
CA MET A 327 -6.75 -16.09 -4.30
C MET A 327 -6.29 -17.51 -3.96
N ASP A 328 -6.01 -17.73 -2.67
CA ASP A 328 -5.57 -19.02 -2.12
C ASP A 328 -6.72 -20.03 -1.97
N GLU A 329 -7.97 -19.57 -2.13
CA GLU A 329 -9.15 -20.38 -1.94
C GLU A 329 -9.46 -21.24 -3.17
N GLU A 330 -9.62 -22.55 -2.95
CA GLU A 330 -9.98 -23.50 -4.02
C GLU A 330 -11.47 -23.44 -4.41
N GLU A 331 -12.33 -22.93 -3.52
CA GLU A 331 -13.75 -22.77 -3.76
C GLU A 331 -14.33 -21.55 -3.03
N LEU A 332 -14.98 -20.65 -3.77
CA LEU A 332 -15.66 -19.48 -3.22
C LEU A 332 -17.10 -19.41 -3.72
N HIS A 333 -18.05 -19.32 -2.78
CA HIS A 333 -19.48 -19.25 -3.07
C HIS A 333 -20.01 -20.39 -3.98
N GLY A 334 -19.47 -21.61 -3.83
CA GLY A 334 -19.85 -22.74 -4.68
C GLY A 334 -19.17 -22.76 -6.06
N ASN A 335 -18.24 -21.84 -6.33
CA ASN A 335 -17.50 -21.75 -7.57
C ASN A 335 -16.09 -22.27 -7.33
N VAL A 336 -15.71 -23.33 -8.05
CA VAL A 336 -14.39 -23.97 -7.94
C VAL A 336 -13.38 -23.22 -8.79
N LYS A 337 -12.14 -23.05 -8.29
CA LYS A 337 -11.02 -22.42 -9.00
C LYS A 337 -10.84 -23.02 -10.41
N GLY A 338 -10.56 -22.15 -11.39
CA GLY A 338 -10.43 -22.53 -12.81
C GLY A 338 -11.75 -22.83 -13.55
N SER A 339 -12.92 -22.77 -12.89
CA SER A 339 -14.21 -22.98 -13.55
C SER A 339 -14.76 -21.71 -14.23
N GLY A 340 -15.66 -21.85 -15.21
CA GLY A 340 -16.31 -20.68 -15.82
C GLY A 340 -17.07 -19.78 -14.84
N PRO A 341 -17.80 -20.32 -13.84
CA PRO A 341 -18.40 -19.51 -12.77
C PRO A 341 -17.38 -18.77 -11.90
N TRP A 342 -16.20 -19.35 -11.65
CA TRP A 342 -15.10 -18.70 -10.93
C TRP A 342 -14.62 -17.46 -11.68
N ASP A 343 -14.34 -17.59 -12.97
CA ASP A 343 -13.98 -16.45 -13.83
C ASP A 343 -15.04 -15.35 -13.79
N LEU A 344 -16.33 -15.71 -13.91
CA LEU A 344 -17.43 -14.73 -13.87
C LEU A 344 -17.52 -14.00 -12.52
N MET A 345 -17.22 -14.68 -11.42
CA MET A 345 -17.18 -14.08 -10.09
C MET A 345 -16.05 -13.06 -9.98
N TRP A 346 -14.83 -13.45 -10.35
CA TRP A 346 -13.69 -12.54 -10.35
C TRP A 346 -13.88 -11.37 -11.32
N ILE A 347 -14.42 -11.59 -12.52
CA ILE A 347 -14.80 -10.52 -13.45
C ILE A 347 -15.79 -9.54 -12.79
N ALA A 348 -16.73 -10.02 -11.98
CA ALA A 348 -17.67 -9.16 -11.26
C ALA A 348 -16.98 -8.34 -10.16
N TRP A 349 -16.02 -8.92 -9.44
CA TRP A 349 -15.21 -8.22 -8.44
C TRP A 349 -14.24 -7.22 -9.06
N THR A 350 -13.54 -7.60 -10.12
CA THR A 350 -12.72 -6.69 -10.93
C THR A 350 -13.56 -5.54 -11.48
N PHE A 351 -14.82 -5.77 -11.88
CA PHE A 351 -15.71 -4.67 -12.28
C PHE A 351 -15.92 -3.65 -11.16
N GLN A 352 -16.06 -4.09 -9.89
CA GLN A 352 -16.20 -3.17 -8.76
C GLN A 352 -14.98 -2.25 -8.62
N VAL A 353 -13.78 -2.80 -8.80
CA VAL A 353 -12.52 -2.04 -8.76
C VAL A 353 -12.43 -1.05 -9.93
N VAL A 354 -12.71 -1.51 -11.16
CA VAL A 354 -12.75 -0.65 -12.36
C VAL A 354 -13.79 0.48 -12.19
N ALA A 355 -14.94 0.18 -11.59
CA ALA A 355 -15.97 1.17 -11.29
C ALA A 355 -15.50 2.20 -10.26
N ALA A 356 -14.80 1.77 -9.21
CA ALA A 356 -14.21 2.65 -8.20
C ALA A 356 -13.19 3.61 -8.82
N LEU A 357 -12.22 3.08 -9.57
CA LEU A 357 -11.17 3.87 -10.24
C LEU A 357 -11.77 4.83 -11.27
N SER A 358 -12.73 4.37 -12.09
CA SER A 358 -13.42 5.23 -13.06
C SER A 358 -14.08 6.43 -12.40
N PHE A 359 -14.76 6.19 -11.27
CA PHE A 359 -15.39 7.25 -10.49
C PHE A 359 -14.37 8.22 -9.88
N LEU A 360 -13.30 7.71 -9.25
CA LEU A 360 -12.28 8.52 -8.59
C LEU A 360 -11.49 9.36 -9.61
N GLN A 361 -11.02 8.77 -10.71
CA GLN A 361 -10.33 9.45 -11.80
C GLN A 361 -11.15 10.61 -12.38
N LYS A 362 -12.45 10.38 -12.59
CA LYS A 362 -13.36 11.39 -13.14
C LYS A 362 -13.58 12.58 -12.20
N HIS A 363 -13.55 12.36 -10.89
CA HIS A 363 -14.00 13.36 -9.92
C HIS A 363 -12.87 14.09 -9.20
N ILE A 364 -11.75 13.42 -8.97
CA ILE A 364 -10.61 13.97 -8.25
C ILE A 364 -9.29 13.66 -8.96
N ALA A 365 -9.30 13.26 -10.24
CA ALA A 365 -8.07 12.95 -11.00
C ALA A 365 -7.13 11.99 -10.24
N PHE A 366 -7.73 10.98 -9.61
CA PHE A 366 -7.04 10.03 -8.74
C PHE A 366 -6.20 9.03 -9.54
N THR A 367 -4.98 8.80 -9.07
CA THR A 367 -4.16 7.63 -9.38
C THR A 367 -3.64 7.06 -8.06
N HIS A 368 -3.76 5.75 -7.86
CA HIS A 368 -3.29 5.08 -6.64
C HIS A 368 -1.76 5.00 -6.59
N ASN A 369 -1.15 4.66 -7.74
CA ASN A 369 0.29 4.42 -7.94
C ASN A 369 0.87 3.20 -7.23
N ASP A 370 0.02 2.46 -6.52
CA ASP A 370 0.43 1.26 -5.79
C ASP A 370 -0.74 0.30 -5.59
N LEU A 371 -1.45 0.01 -6.68
CA LEU A 371 -2.66 -0.82 -6.60
C LEU A 371 -2.32 -2.27 -6.92
N HIS A 372 -2.07 -3.05 -5.87
CA HIS A 372 -2.01 -4.51 -5.90
C HIS A 372 -3.16 -5.12 -5.07
N THR A 373 -3.27 -6.44 -5.08
CA THR A 373 -4.38 -7.21 -4.50
C THR A 373 -4.51 -7.04 -2.97
N ASN A 374 -3.41 -6.85 -2.25
CA ASN A 374 -3.43 -6.52 -0.81
C ASN A 374 -4.03 -5.13 -0.50
N ASN A 375 -3.90 -4.17 -1.42
CA ASN A 375 -4.49 -2.83 -1.28
C ASN A 375 -5.97 -2.75 -1.69
N ILE A 376 -6.59 -3.90 -1.96
CA ILE A 376 -8.01 -4.03 -2.23
C ILE A 376 -8.63 -4.89 -1.13
N VAL A 377 -9.44 -4.27 -0.29
CA VAL A 377 -10.03 -4.92 0.88
C VAL A 377 -11.53 -5.09 0.73
N TRP A 378 -12.12 -6.07 1.41
CA TRP A 378 -13.54 -6.39 1.26
C TRP A 378 -14.32 -6.44 2.58
N ARG A 379 -15.62 -6.21 2.44
CA ARG A 379 -16.63 -6.41 3.48
C ARG A 379 -17.83 -7.18 2.94
N THR A 380 -18.50 -7.93 3.81
CA THR A 380 -19.68 -8.69 3.48
C THR A 380 -20.88 -7.79 3.22
N THR A 381 -21.78 -8.28 2.37
CA THR A 381 -23.03 -7.60 2.07
C THR A 381 -24.15 -8.60 1.76
N ASP A 382 -25.35 -8.29 2.23
CA ASP A 382 -26.58 -9.00 1.83
C ASP A 382 -27.09 -8.52 0.46
N GLN A 383 -26.57 -7.41 -0.05
CA GLN A 383 -26.96 -6.91 -1.37
C GLN A 383 -26.43 -7.86 -2.42
N THR A 384 -27.33 -8.53 -3.14
CA THR A 384 -26.94 -9.49 -4.19
C THR A 384 -26.33 -8.81 -5.42
N HIS A 385 -26.65 -7.54 -5.68
CA HIS A 385 -26.19 -6.81 -6.85
C HIS A 385 -25.98 -5.32 -6.55
N LEU A 386 -24.97 -4.73 -7.19
CA LEU A 386 -24.76 -3.29 -7.26
C LEU A 386 -25.18 -2.78 -8.65
N TYR A 387 -25.65 -1.53 -8.70
CA TYR A 387 -26.08 -0.89 -9.94
C TYR A 387 -25.20 0.32 -10.23
N TYR A 388 -24.72 0.40 -11.46
CA TYR A 388 -23.87 1.48 -11.92
C TYR A 388 -24.42 2.11 -13.19
N ARG A 389 -24.10 3.39 -13.41
CA ARG A 389 -24.45 4.11 -14.63
C ARG A 389 -23.25 4.84 -15.19
N ALA A 390 -22.85 4.45 -16.40
CA ALA A 390 -21.83 5.12 -17.17
C ALA A 390 -22.34 6.45 -17.75
N HIS A 391 -21.42 7.32 -18.16
CA HIS A 391 -21.73 8.63 -18.74
C HIS A 391 -22.58 8.55 -20.02
N ASP A 392 -22.44 7.49 -20.82
CA ASP A 392 -23.24 7.27 -22.03
C ASP A 392 -24.68 6.77 -21.75
N GLY A 393 -25.05 6.64 -20.47
CA GLY A 393 -26.35 6.18 -20.00
C GLY A 393 -26.46 4.66 -19.83
N THR A 394 -25.43 3.89 -20.22
CA THR A 394 -25.40 2.44 -20.01
C THR A 394 -25.49 2.13 -18.52
N THR A 395 -26.46 1.29 -18.15
CA THR A 395 -26.64 0.83 -16.77
C THR A 395 -26.11 -0.60 -16.64
N PHE A 396 -25.36 -0.87 -15.58
CA PHE A 396 -24.82 -2.18 -15.25
C PHE A 396 -25.47 -2.69 -13.97
N LYS A 397 -25.72 -3.99 -13.91
CA LYS A 397 -26.17 -4.73 -12.73
C LYS A 397 -25.13 -5.82 -12.47
N VAL A 398 -24.32 -5.63 -11.45
CA VAL A 398 -23.13 -6.46 -11.18
C VAL A 398 -23.40 -7.28 -9.92
N PRO A 399 -23.29 -8.62 -9.97
CA PRO A 399 -23.42 -9.44 -8.78
C PRO A 399 -22.28 -9.15 -7.79
N THR A 400 -22.60 -9.08 -6.50
CA THR A 400 -21.58 -8.84 -5.45
C THR A 400 -20.88 -10.11 -5.03
N TYR A 401 -21.54 -11.27 -5.21
CA TYR A 401 -21.17 -12.51 -4.54
C TYR A 401 -20.92 -12.29 -3.05
N GLY A 402 -21.78 -11.51 -2.40
CA GLY A 402 -21.70 -11.25 -0.97
C GLY A 402 -20.55 -10.33 -0.53
N ARG A 403 -19.76 -9.74 -1.45
CA ARG A 403 -18.62 -8.88 -1.14
C ARG A 403 -18.70 -7.51 -1.82
N ILE A 404 -18.30 -6.47 -1.08
CA ILE A 404 -18.02 -5.13 -1.61
C ILE A 404 -16.56 -4.80 -1.37
N PHE A 405 -15.84 -4.49 -2.44
CA PHE A 405 -14.43 -4.13 -2.39
C PHE A 405 -14.23 -2.63 -2.23
N SER A 406 -13.18 -2.23 -1.51
CA SER A 406 -12.74 -0.85 -1.29
C SER A 406 -11.23 -0.75 -1.44
N LEU A 407 -10.75 0.41 -1.84
CA LEU A 407 -9.31 0.70 -1.93
C LEU A 407 -8.80 1.19 -0.57
N ILE A 408 -7.57 0.86 -0.24
CA ILE A 408 -6.82 1.37 0.93
C ILE A 408 -5.36 1.64 0.52
N ASP A 409 -4.60 2.21 1.45
CA ASP A 409 -3.19 2.56 1.28
C ASP A 409 -2.93 3.64 0.22
N PHE A 410 -3.11 4.88 0.62
CA PHE A 410 -2.97 6.02 -0.29
C PHE A 410 -1.62 6.71 -0.14
N GLY A 411 -0.60 6.02 0.39
CA GLY A 411 0.74 6.57 0.60
C GLY A 411 1.31 7.19 -0.69
N ARG A 412 1.25 6.47 -1.82
CA ARG A 412 1.72 6.95 -3.13
C ARG A 412 0.65 7.65 -3.97
N ALA A 413 -0.55 7.86 -3.45
CA ALA A 413 -1.66 8.37 -4.23
C ALA A 413 -1.44 9.80 -4.73
N ILE A 414 -1.95 10.09 -5.92
CA ILE A 414 -1.98 11.42 -6.50
C ILE A 414 -3.42 11.77 -6.83
N PHE A 415 -3.91 12.91 -6.33
CA PHE A 415 -5.27 13.35 -6.59
C PHE A 415 -5.42 14.86 -6.46
N LYS A 416 -6.55 15.38 -6.94
CA LYS A 416 -6.87 16.80 -6.97
C LYS A 416 -8.21 17.06 -6.30
N ILE A 417 -8.21 17.98 -5.34
CA ILE A 417 -9.44 18.53 -4.78
C ILE A 417 -9.51 20.01 -5.13
N GLN A 418 -10.53 20.39 -5.89
CA GLN A 418 -10.66 21.72 -6.47
C GLN A 418 -9.40 22.08 -7.29
N ASP A 419 -8.60 23.03 -6.80
CA ASP A 419 -7.35 23.47 -7.42
C ASP A 419 -6.10 23.00 -6.67
N HIS A 420 -6.26 22.30 -5.55
CA HIS A 420 -5.14 21.76 -4.78
C HIS A 420 -4.77 20.36 -5.29
N LEU A 421 -3.49 20.19 -5.64
CA LEU A 421 -2.89 18.91 -5.99
C LEU A 421 -2.32 18.28 -4.72
N TRP A 422 -2.78 17.08 -4.42
CA TRP A 422 -2.22 16.22 -3.39
C TRP A 422 -1.30 15.21 -4.06
N ILE A 423 -0.05 15.20 -3.61
CA ILE A 423 1.00 14.32 -4.13
C ILE A 423 1.97 13.99 -2.99
N SER A 424 2.26 12.70 -2.84
CA SER A 424 3.28 12.20 -1.94
C SER A 424 4.65 12.70 -2.33
N ASP A 425 5.47 12.96 -1.32
CA ASP A 425 6.87 13.27 -1.50
C ASP A 425 7.70 12.05 -1.89
N ASP A 426 7.17 10.82 -1.85
CA ASP A 426 7.84 9.63 -2.41
C ASP A 426 8.18 9.83 -3.90
N HIS A 427 7.37 10.61 -4.63
CA HIS A 427 7.58 10.91 -6.06
C HIS A 427 8.73 11.91 -6.32
N TRP A 428 9.43 12.38 -5.29
CA TRP A 428 10.60 13.23 -5.49
C TRP A 428 11.74 12.44 -6.13
N PRO A 429 12.62 13.08 -6.93
CA PRO A 429 13.67 12.39 -7.68
C PRO A 429 14.60 11.50 -6.85
N ASP A 430 14.83 11.84 -5.58
CA ASP A 430 15.77 11.15 -4.69
C ASP A 430 15.05 10.24 -3.66
N HIS A 431 13.76 9.96 -3.85
CA HIS A 431 12.93 9.16 -2.93
C HIS A 431 12.40 7.89 -3.63
N ASP A 432 11.70 7.04 -2.88
CA ASP A 432 11.29 5.68 -3.27
C ASP A 432 10.41 5.57 -4.52
N ALA A 433 9.75 6.65 -4.95
CA ALA A 433 8.96 6.69 -6.19
C ALA A 433 9.59 7.62 -7.24
N GLY A 434 10.86 7.98 -7.07
CA GLY A 434 11.62 8.83 -7.95
C GLY A 434 11.64 8.30 -9.39
N GLY A 435 11.56 9.21 -10.36
CA GLY A 435 11.61 8.87 -11.78
C GLY A 435 10.30 8.33 -12.37
N GLN A 436 9.31 7.94 -11.55
CA GLN A 436 8.00 7.47 -12.04
C GLN A 436 7.24 8.57 -12.81
N TYR A 437 7.39 9.83 -12.37
CA TYR A 437 6.78 10.98 -12.99
C TYR A 437 7.73 12.17 -13.06
N ASN A 438 7.43 13.11 -13.96
CA ASN A 438 8.11 14.40 -14.06
C ASN A 438 7.07 15.49 -14.31
N PHE A 439 6.48 16.02 -13.22
CA PHE A 439 5.45 17.06 -13.26
C PHE A 439 5.28 17.79 -11.93
N GLY A 440 4.48 18.87 -11.94
CA GLY A 440 4.05 19.52 -10.71
C GLY A 440 5.22 20.13 -9.91
N PRO A 441 5.31 19.88 -8.59
CA PRO A 441 6.28 20.53 -7.72
C PRO A 441 7.74 20.09 -7.91
N PHE A 442 7.98 18.94 -8.55
CA PHE A 442 9.32 18.41 -8.86
C PHE A 442 9.58 18.35 -10.37
N TYR A 443 8.86 19.15 -11.17
CA TYR A 443 9.06 19.18 -12.62
C TYR A 443 10.45 19.71 -12.98
N ASP A 444 11.18 18.92 -13.75
CA ASP A 444 12.43 19.28 -14.39
C ASP A 444 12.26 19.46 -15.91
N SER A 445 12.66 20.62 -16.42
CA SER A 445 12.58 20.95 -17.85
C SER A 445 13.59 20.22 -18.73
N ASP A 446 14.66 19.70 -18.14
CA ASP A 446 15.69 18.95 -18.87
C ASP A 446 15.20 17.53 -19.23
N ASN A 447 14.16 17.06 -18.54
CA ASN A 447 13.54 15.75 -18.73
C ASN A 447 12.15 15.83 -19.39
N PRO A 448 11.71 14.80 -20.13
CA PRO A 448 10.36 14.74 -20.69
C PRO A 448 9.30 14.85 -19.60
N LYS A 449 8.23 15.60 -19.87
CA LYS A 449 7.11 15.70 -18.92
C LYS A 449 6.34 14.38 -18.88
N VAL A 450 6.27 13.77 -17.72
CA VAL A 450 5.46 12.56 -17.45
C VAL A 450 4.47 12.91 -16.35
N SER A 451 3.18 12.79 -16.65
CA SER A 451 2.09 13.11 -15.72
C SER A 451 1.45 11.82 -15.18
N PRO A 452 0.72 11.87 -14.06
CA PRO A 452 0.04 10.71 -13.50
C PRO A 452 -0.77 9.96 -14.55
N ASN A 453 -0.54 8.66 -14.66
CA ASN A 453 -1.08 7.85 -15.74
C ASN A 453 -2.36 7.12 -15.27
N PRO A 454 -3.55 7.41 -15.85
CA PRO A 454 -4.80 6.74 -15.46
C PRO A 454 -4.84 5.23 -15.72
N SER A 455 -3.94 4.71 -16.55
CA SER A 455 -3.83 3.28 -16.86
C SER A 455 -2.95 2.52 -15.85
N PHE A 456 -2.16 3.25 -15.04
CA PHE A 456 -1.20 2.70 -14.11
C PHE A 456 -1.84 1.67 -13.17
N ASP A 457 -2.90 2.09 -12.48
CA ASP A 457 -3.53 1.30 -11.42
C ASP A 457 -4.07 -0.05 -11.91
N LEU A 458 -4.62 -0.12 -13.13
CA LEU A 458 -5.12 -1.39 -13.67
C LEU A 458 -4.02 -2.29 -14.19
N CYS A 459 -2.91 -1.74 -14.68
CA CYS A 459 -1.76 -2.54 -15.08
C CYS A 459 -1.09 -3.16 -13.85
N ARG A 460 -0.82 -2.38 -12.80
CA ARG A 460 -0.21 -2.89 -11.57
C ARG A 460 -1.09 -3.96 -10.92
N LEU A 461 -2.39 -3.74 -10.87
CA LEU A 461 -3.35 -4.71 -10.36
C LEU A 461 -3.41 -5.97 -11.22
N ALA A 462 -3.35 -5.83 -12.55
CA ALA A 462 -3.39 -7.00 -13.44
C ALA A 462 -2.22 -7.94 -13.19
N ILE A 463 -1.03 -7.39 -12.96
CA ILE A 463 0.19 -8.17 -12.67
C ILE A 463 -0.01 -8.97 -11.39
N SER A 464 -0.38 -8.32 -10.27
CA SER A 464 -0.57 -9.05 -9.00
C SER A 464 -1.72 -10.06 -9.07
N MET A 465 -2.79 -9.76 -9.81
CA MET A 465 -3.88 -10.72 -10.04
C MET A 465 -3.47 -11.90 -10.93
N LEU A 466 -2.56 -11.69 -11.89
CA LEU A 466 -2.07 -12.78 -12.74
C LEU A 466 -1.18 -13.73 -11.94
N GLU A 467 -0.28 -13.17 -11.13
CA GLU A 467 0.60 -13.91 -10.22
C GLU A 467 -0.19 -14.75 -9.22
N GLY A 468 -1.18 -14.15 -8.53
CA GLY A 468 -1.93 -14.88 -7.49
C GLY A 468 -3.00 -15.86 -8.00
N LEU A 469 -3.52 -15.68 -9.22
CA LEU A 469 -4.64 -16.52 -9.72
C LEU A 469 -4.22 -17.64 -10.67
N TYR A 470 -3.03 -17.55 -11.28
CA TYR A 470 -2.63 -18.44 -12.37
C TYR A 470 -1.19 -18.93 -12.21
N ASP A 471 -1.03 -20.18 -11.78
CA ASP A 471 0.29 -20.84 -11.74
C ASP A 471 0.88 -21.02 -13.15
N GLU A 472 0.01 -21.25 -14.14
CA GLU A 472 0.37 -21.39 -15.54
C GLU A 472 -0.68 -20.70 -16.43
N HIS A 473 -0.26 -20.33 -17.65
CA HIS A 473 -1.16 -19.79 -18.66
C HIS A 473 -2.33 -20.73 -18.97
N PRO A 474 -3.59 -20.27 -18.89
CA PRO A 474 -4.74 -21.11 -19.21
C PRO A 474 -4.72 -21.59 -20.66
N ASP A 475 -5.34 -22.75 -20.89
CA ASP A 475 -5.43 -23.37 -22.21
C ASP A 475 -5.88 -22.40 -23.31
N ARG A 476 -5.23 -22.48 -24.47
CA ARG A 476 -5.63 -21.72 -25.65
C ARG A 476 -7.08 -22.04 -26.05
N LYS A 477 -7.87 -21.02 -26.34
CA LYS A 477 -9.24 -21.17 -26.82
C LYS A 477 -9.27 -21.82 -28.20
N LYS A 478 -9.85 -23.02 -28.28
CA LYS A 478 -9.97 -23.80 -29.53
C LYS A 478 -10.69 -22.99 -30.62
N GLY A 479 -10.05 -22.88 -31.78
CA GLY A 479 -10.60 -22.16 -32.94
C GLY A 479 -10.41 -20.64 -32.91
N SER A 480 -9.82 -20.07 -31.85
CA SER A 480 -9.43 -18.66 -31.86
C SER A 480 -8.07 -18.46 -32.54
N ASN A 481 -8.03 -17.48 -33.44
CA ASN A 481 -6.80 -16.98 -34.06
C ASN A 481 -6.38 -15.62 -33.49
N ILE A 482 -7.00 -15.19 -32.39
CA ILE A 482 -6.68 -13.94 -31.72
C ILE A 482 -5.33 -14.10 -31.01
N ILE A 483 -4.46 -13.13 -31.22
CA ILE A 483 -3.19 -12.96 -30.53
C ILE A 483 -3.40 -11.81 -29.55
N LEU A 484 -3.11 -12.04 -28.27
CA LEU A 484 -3.21 -11.02 -27.22
C LEU A 484 -1.99 -10.09 -27.28
N SER A 485 -0.79 -10.68 -27.33
CA SER A 485 0.49 -9.97 -27.48
C SER A 485 1.46 -10.75 -28.35
N GLN A 486 2.42 -10.03 -28.93
CA GLN A 486 3.50 -10.63 -29.70
C GLN A 486 4.81 -9.89 -29.46
N GLU A 487 5.84 -10.65 -29.06
CA GLU A 487 7.19 -10.15 -28.84
C GLU A 487 8.18 -10.98 -29.64
N GLY A 488 8.66 -10.42 -30.73
CA GLY A 488 9.46 -11.16 -31.71
C GLY A 488 8.72 -12.43 -32.19
N SER A 489 9.25 -13.60 -31.82
CA SER A 489 8.68 -14.90 -32.15
C SER A 489 7.68 -15.44 -31.13
N TRP A 490 7.63 -14.87 -29.92
CA TRP A 490 6.73 -15.30 -28.86
C TRP A 490 5.35 -14.67 -29.05
N LYS A 491 4.31 -15.48 -28.90
CA LYS A 491 2.91 -15.08 -29.13
C LYS A 491 2.05 -15.65 -28.04
N VAL A 492 1.36 -14.77 -27.34
CA VAL A 492 0.34 -15.17 -26.37
C VAL A 492 -1.02 -15.13 -27.06
N HIS A 493 -1.75 -16.23 -26.99
CA HIS A 493 -3.04 -16.40 -27.67
C HIS A 493 -4.20 -16.24 -26.72
N GLU A 494 -5.38 -15.91 -27.26
CA GLU A 494 -6.61 -15.89 -26.46
C GLU A 494 -6.84 -17.26 -25.78
N THR A 495 -7.02 -17.22 -24.47
CA THR A 495 -7.21 -18.40 -23.63
C THR A 495 -8.70 -18.69 -23.39
N VAL A 496 -8.99 -19.85 -22.80
CA VAL A 496 -10.35 -20.21 -22.37
C VAL A 496 -10.89 -19.31 -21.26
N SER A 497 -10.01 -18.63 -20.51
CA SER A 497 -10.36 -17.77 -19.38
C SER A 497 -10.57 -16.32 -19.82
N PRO A 498 -11.80 -15.78 -19.84
CA PRO A 498 -12.03 -14.38 -20.19
C PRO A 498 -11.41 -13.41 -19.19
N LEU A 499 -11.21 -13.84 -17.93
CA LEU A 499 -10.52 -13.05 -16.90
C LEU A 499 -9.04 -12.89 -17.26
N PHE A 500 -8.33 -13.99 -17.49
CA PHE A 500 -6.92 -13.96 -17.91
C PHE A 500 -6.72 -13.06 -19.13
N ASN A 501 -7.56 -13.24 -20.17
CA ASN A 501 -7.49 -12.42 -21.38
C ASN A 501 -7.70 -10.92 -21.12
N LEU A 502 -8.51 -10.56 -20.12
CA LEU A 502 -8.73 -9.17 -19.73
C LEU A 502 -7.49 -8.62 -19.01
N LEU A 503 -7.02 -9.32 -17.98
CA LEU A 503 -5.88 -8.91 -17.16
C LEU A 503 -4.62 -8.78 -18.03
N TRP A 504 -4.33 -9.79 -18.87
CA TRP A 504 -3.22 -9.73 -19.83
C TRP A 504 -3.32 -8.54 -20.77
N SER A 505 -4.53 -8.11 -21.15
CA SER A 505 -4.68 -6.92 -22.02
C SER A 505 -4.34 -5.60 -21.32
N TRP A 506 -4.25 -5.60 -19.98
CA TRP A 506 -3.87 -4.43 -19.18
C TRP A 506 -2.37 -4.36 -18.91
N THR A 507 -1.63 -5.45 -19.12
CA THR A 507 -0.17 -5.48 -18.96
C THR A 507 0.58 -5.00 -20.21
N LEU A 508 -0.15 -4.67 -21.28
CA LEU A 508 0.45 -4.32 -22.57
C LEU A 508 0.88 -2.86 -22.62
N ASN A 509 2.12 -2.64 -23.06
CA ASN A 509 2.65 -1.32 -23.38
C ASN A 509 2.12 -0.80 -24.73
N ASP A 510 2.48 0.42 -25.08
CA ASP A 510 2.07 1.12 -26.32
C ASP A 510 2.51 0.39 -27.61
N ASP A 511 3.51 -0.50 -27.53
CA ASP A 511 3.99 -1.34 -28.63
C ASP A 511 3.27 -2.71 -28.71
N GLY A 512 2.39 -3.02 -27.74
CA GLY A 512 1.65 -4.29 -27.66
C GLY A 512 2.43 -5.45 -27.04
N GLU A 513 3.52 -5.14 -26.34
CA GLU A 513 4.36 -6.07 -25.60
C GLU A 513 3.93 -6.09 -24.12
N THR A 514 4.02 -7.24 -23.45
CA THR A 514 3.62 -7.35 -22.03
C THR A 514 4.74 -6.84 -21.13
N LEU A 515 4.38 -6.16 -20.04
CA LEU A 515 5.32 -5.79 -18.97
C LEU A 515 5.42 -6.84 -17.86
N PHE A 516 4.55 -7.86 -17.87
CA PHE A 516 4.47 -8.88 -16.82
C PHE A 516 5.67 -9.84 -16.84
N GLU A 517 5.69 -10.77 -17.80
CA GLU A 517 6.71 -11.82 -17.88
C GLU A 517 7.39 -11.85 -19.26
N ASP A 518 8.59 -12.42 -19.30
CA ASP A 518 9.28 -12.78 -20.52
C ASP A 518 8.81 -14.15 -21.06
N ARG A 519 9.35 -14.56 -22.22
CA ARG A 519 8.98 -15.84 -22.85
C ARG A 519 9.32 -17.09 -22.03
N HIS A 520 10.09 -16.93 -20.95
CA HIS A 520 10.54 -17.98 -20.04
C HIS A 520 9.76 -17.97 -18.72
N GLY A 521 8.84 -17.01 -18.53
CA GLY A 521 8.08 -16.85 -17.29
C GLY A 521 8.84 -16.06 -16.21
N ASN A 522 9.95 -15.40 -16.56
CA ASN A 522 10.66 -14.55 -15.60
C ASN A 522 10.09 -13.14 -15.61
N GLU A 523 10.13 -12.46 -14.47
CA GLU A 523 9.83 -11.04 -14.38
C GLU A 523 10.73 -10.23 -15.33
N LYS A 524 10.14 -9.24 -16.02
CA LYS A 524 10.85 -8.41 -17.00
C LYS A 524 11.57 -7.21 -16.41
N PHE A 525 10.96 -6.62 -15.39
CA PHE A 525 11.37 -5.35 -14.82
C PHE A 525 11.41 -5.53 -13.31
N PRO A 526 12.57 -5.90 -12.73
CA PRO A 526 12.66 -6.11 -11.30
C PRO A 526 12.40 -4.81 -10.56
N GLY A 527 11.68 -4.89 -9.44
CA GLY A 527 11.60 -3.78 -8.52
C GLY A 527 10.85 -2.55 -9.02
N PHE A 528 11.40 -1.37 -8.71
CA PHE A 528 10.75 -0.10 -9.04
C PHE A 528 10.80 0.24 -10.55
N ASP A 529 11.64 -0.43 -11.33
CA ASP A 529 11.67 -0.27 -12.80
C ASP A 529 10.31 -0.60 -13.42
N LEU A 530 9.59 -1.60 -12.88
CA LEU A 530 8.23 -1.93 -13.31
C LEU A 530 7.30 -0.73 -13.18
N TYR A 531 7.36 0.00 -12.06
CA TYR A 531 6.51 1.16 -11.80
C TYR A 531 6.81 2.30 -12.80
N ILE A 532 8.08 2.53 -13.11
CA ILE A 532 8.48 3.54 -14.11
C ILE A 532 7.96 3.13 -15.50
N GLU A 533 8.14 1.88 -15.89
CA GLU A 533 7.74 1.36 -17.20
C GLU A 533 6.22 1.40 -17.40
N ILE A 534 5.43 1.00 -16.38
CA ILE A 534 3.97 1.13 -16.42
C ILE A 534 3.56 2.59 -16.59
N ALA A 535 4.13 3.50 -15.77
CA ALA A 535 3.80 4.92 -15.81
C ALA A 535 4.09 5.54 -17.18
N HIS A 536 5.20 5.14 -17.82
CA HIS A 536 5.69 5.73 -19.05
C HIS A 536 5.12 5.12 -20.34
N LYS A 537 4.76 3.83 -20.33
CA LYS A 537 4.49 3.09 -21.58
C LYS A 537 3.13 2.39 -21.65
N VAL A 538 2.30 2.41 -20.60
CA VAL A 538 0.98 1.76 -20.65
C VAL A 538 -0.13 2.80 -20.71
N HIS A 539 -0.77 3.00 -21.87
CA HIS A 539 -1.83 4.01 -22.01
C HIS A 539 -3.23 3.47 -22.36
N ASP A 540 -3.37 2.17 -22.62
CA ASP A 540 -4.63 1.57 -23.05
C ASP A 540 -5.50 0.98 -21.92
N ALA A 541 -4.94 0.84 -20.71
CA ALA A 541 -5.63 0.29 -19.54
C ALA A 541 -6.46 1.32 -18.74
N VAL A 542 -7.01 2.36 -19.39
CA VAL A 542 -7.81 3.40 -18.69
C VAL A 542 -9.13 2.81 -18.16
N PRO A 543 -9.44 2.86 -16.85
CA PRO A 543 -10.61 2.22 -16.23
C PRO A 543 -11.95 2.46 -16.91
N LYS A 544 -12.27 3.73 -17.21
CA LYS A 544 -13.55 4.11 -17.81
C LYS A 544 -13.80 3.45 -19.18
N ASP A 545 -12.72 3.16 -19.91
CA ASP A 545 -12.78 2.58 -21.25
C ASP A 545 -12.86 1.04 -21.19
N GLN A 546 -12.35 0.43 -20.10
CA GLN A 546 -12.40 -1.02 -19.89
C GLN A 546 -13.83 -1.54 -19.74
N LEU A 547 -14.75 -0.74 -19.18
CA LEU A 547 -16.16 -1.09 -19.00
C LEU A 547 -16.92 -1.40 -20.32
N ARG A 548 -16.34 -1.04 -21.47
CA ARG A 548 -16.88 -1.35 -22.80
C ARG A 548 -16.46 -2.71 -23.33
N LYS A 549 -15.47 -3.36 -22.71
CA LYS A 549 -14.91 -4.65 -23.16
C LYS A 549 -16.00 -5.75 -23.16
N PRO A 550 -15.91 -6.74 -24.06
CA PRO A 550 -16.90 -7.80 -24.20
C PRO A 550 -17.21 -8.56 -22.91
N VAL A 551 -16.18 -8.75 -22.07
CA VAL A 551 -16.26 -9.49 -20.81
C VAL A 551 -17.30 -8.90 -19.83
N PHE A 552 -17.52 -7.58 -19.85
CA PHE A 552 -18.48 -6.90 -18.99
C PHE A 552 -19.88 -6.75 -19.61
N GLN A 553 -20.09 -7.20 -20.85
CA GLN A 553 -21.39 -7.05 -21.52
C GLN A 553 -22.50 -7.85 -20.83
N SER A 554 -22.16 -8.96 -20.18
CA SER A 554 -23.06 -9.79 -19.39
C SER A 554 -23.75 -9.01 -18.27
N PHE A 555 -23.09 -7.97 -17.73
CA PHE A 555 -23.63 -7.13 -16.65
C PHE A 555 -24.51 -5.99 -17.14
N ARG A 556 -24.65 -5.75 -18.46
CA ARG A 556 -25.49 -4.67 -18.97
C ARG A 556 -26.96 -4.89 -18.65
N HIS A 557 -27.58 -3.92 -18.00
CA HIS A 557 -28.97 -3.95 -17.59
C HIS A 557 -29.85 -3.10 -18.52
N LYS A 558 -30.88 -3.72 -19.12
CA LYS A 558 -31.84 -3.06 -20.03
C LYS A 558 -33.17 -2.67 -19.35
N GLY A 559 -33.37 -3.10 -18.10
CA GLY A 559 -34.61 -2.85 -17.35
C GLY A 559 -34.63 -1.48 -16.68
N LYS A 560 -35.79 -1.13 -16.11
CA LYS A 560 -35.88 -0.01 -15.17
C LYS A 560 -35.32 -0.45 -13.83
N VAL A 561 -34.39 0.31 -13.28
CA VAL A 561 -33.94 0.16 -11.90
C VAL A 561 -35.03 0.71 -10.98
N GLY A 562 -35.34 0.01 -9.89
CA GLY A 562 -36.33 0.45 -8.90
C GLY A 562 -35.94 1.80 -8.30
N SER A 563 -36.92 2.60 -7.89
CA SER A 563 -36.70 3.93 -7.28
C SER A 563 -35.87 3.87 -6.00
N ASP A 564 -35.92 2.74 -5.31
CA ASP A 564 -35.37 2.57 -3.96
C ASP A 564 -33.92 2.03 -4.00
N VAL A 565 -33.40 1.78 -5.21
CA VAL A 565 -32.07 1.22 -5.43
C VAL A 565 -31.11 2.34 -5.81
N THR A 566 -30.00 2.43 -5.08
CA THR A 566 -28.92 3.36 -5.40
C THR A 566 -28.25 2.95 -6.71
N VAL A 567 -28.07 3.91 -7.62
CA VAL A 567 -27.32 3.73 -8.87
C VAL A 567 -26.08 4.62 -8.83
N TYR A 568 -24.91 4.01 -8.71
CA TYR A 568 -23.65 4.73 -8.62
C TYR A 568 -23.21 5.24 -9.99
N SER A 569 -22.73 6.48 -10.08
CA SER A 569 -22.18 7.01 -11.33
C SER A 569 -20.77 6.48 -11.52
N ILE A 570 -20.44 6.08 -12.76
CA ILE A 570 -19.07 5.76 -13.18
C ILE A 570 -18.66 6.57 -14.41
#